data_AF-A0A117SLF3-F1
#
_entry.id   AF-A0A117SLF3-F1
#
_cell.length_a   1.000
_cell.length_b   1.000
_cell.length_c   1.000
_cell.angle_alpha   90.00
_cell.angle_beta   90.00
_cell.angle_gamma   90.00
#
_symmetry.space_group_name_H-M   'P 1'
#
loop_
_entity.id
_entity.type
_entity.pdbx_description
1 polymer ?
#
loop_
_entity_poly.entity_id
_entity_poly.type
_entity_poly.pdbx_seq_one_letter_code
_entity_poly.pdbx_strand_id
1 'polypeptide(L)'
;MKQETRFKAKGGSALSSLRLEVEQAMGLKFPERNGESIVRFEESMEIPRAAEMLMRGLYRDPERVRQGFKLLHQETGSLLDILMPRRSRLREWADSLPDRPRDAEAFLKQTTDQLLIREQRLVEAERDLVDQLKECGLEDVFPIPLSAFGTCTYRDPNVKIFLKPIGRFAEILQMNPESLRLVVRVHFLFSLLLIAGADLDGQVYSRGGEDEVIHWLTSEYTFRYLKSQSTELIQCYQEWVKAWGGKPPNQNLINEQTCEKTRATMVFWRRQLNISWEECWQIINQVERYQALI
;
A
#
# COMPACT_ATOMS: atom_id res chain seq x y z
N MET A 1 23.99 12.15 10.12
CA MET A 1 23.89 13.61 10.35
C MET A 1 22.39 13.92 10.44
N LYS A 2 21.84 14.04 11.65
CA LYS A 2 20.41 14.28 11.88
C LYS A 2 20.13 15.75 11.59
N GLN A 3 19.43 16.06 10.50
CA GLN A 3 18.83 17.38 10.31
C GLN A 3 17.57 17.44 11.20
N GLU A 4 17.74 17.97 12.42
CA GLU A 4 16.61 18.50 13.18
C GLU A 4 16.14 19.78 12.51
N THR A 5 15.20 19.66 11.59
CA THR A 5 14.48 20.81 11.07
C THR A 5 13.46 21.23 12.13
N ARG A 6 13.85 22.13 13.02
CA ARG A 6 12.87 22.99 13.72
C ARG A 6 12.20 23.83 12.64
N PHE A 7 11.07 23.36 12.13
CA PHE A 7 10.27 24.10 11.17
C PHE A 7 9.70 25.35 11.86
N LYS A 8 10.37 26.48 11.68
CA LYS A 8 9.69 27.77 11.67
C LYS A 8 8.73 27.75 10.49
N ALA A 9 7.46 27.99 10.78
CA ALA A 9 6.39 28.09 9.80
C ALA A 9 6.79 29.04 8.64
N LYS A 10 7.19 28.46 7.51
CA LYS A 10 7.24 29.13 6.21
C LYS A 10 6.50 28.34 5.12
N GLY A 11 5.52 27.52 5.54
CA GLY A 11 4.52 26.83 4.72
C GLY A 11 3.14 26.78 5.41
N GLY A 12 2.82 27.82 6.19
CA GLY A 12 1.86 27.77 7.30
C GLY A 12 0.37 27.81 6.99
N SER A 13 -0.10 27.90 5.75
CA SER A 13 -1.55 28.02 5.48
C SER A 13 -2.26 26.68 5.20
N ALA A 14 -1.65 25.77 4.44
CA ALA A 14 -2.32 24.52 4.06
C ALA A 14 -2.40 23.51 5.22
N LEU A 15 -1.31 23.39 6.00
CA LEU A 15 -1.26 22.45 7.13
C LEU A 15 -2.07 22.96 8.34
N SER A 16 -2.18 24.28 8.53
CA SER A 16 -3.03 24.87 9.56
C SER A 16 -4.51 24.75 9.23
N SER A 17 -4.89 24.90 7.94
CA SER A 17 -6.26 24.64 7.46
C SER A 17 -6.67 23.18 7.68
N LEU A 18 -5.87 22.23 7.17
CA LEU A 18 -6.17 20.80 7.31
C LEU A 18 -6.25 20.38 8.78
N ARG A 19 -5.34 20.87 9.62
CA ARG A 19 -5.37 20.58 11.05
C ARG A 19 -6.69 21.05 11.68
N LEU A 20 -7.09 22.29 11.43
CA LEU A 20 -8.32 22.86 12.00
C LEU A 20 -9.55 22.07 11.53
N GLU A 21 -9.59 21.69 10.26
CA GLU A 21 -10.66 20.85 9.69
C GLU A 21 -10.75 19.49 10.38
N VAL A 22 -9.60 18.85 10.66
CA VAL A 22 -9.54 17.55 11.37
C VAL A 22 -9.97 17.68 12.83
N GLU A 23 -9.54 18.74 13.52
CA GLU A 23 -9.97 19.07 14.89
C GLU A 23 -11.49 19.27 14.97
N GLN A 24 -12.05 20.04 14.05
CA GLN A 24 -13.49 20.28 13.95
C GLN A 24 -14.27 19.00 13.66
N ALA A 25 -13.78 18.16 12.73
CA ALA A 25 -14.45 16.91 12.35
C ALA A 25 -14.57 15.93 13.53
N MET A 26 -13.52 15.82 14.36
CA MET A 26 -13.53 14.93 15.52
C MET A 26 -14.12 15.56 16.79
N GLY A 27 -14.22 16.89 16.86
CA GLY A 27 -14.51 17.58 18.12
C GLY A 27 -13.41 17.38 19.16
N LEU A 28 -12.15 17.37 18.71
CA LEU A 28 -10.95 17.21 19.54
C LEU A 28 -9.97 18.33 19.19
N LYS A 29 -8.98 18.57 20.06
CA LYS A 29 -7.91 19.54 19.82
C LYS A 29 -6.56 18.94 20.09
N PHE A 30 -5.55 19.33 19.32
CA PHE A 30 -4.19 18.99 19.67
C PHE A 30 -3.77 19.72 20.95
N PRO A 31 -2.97 19.09 21.84
CA PRO A 31 -2.48 19.74 23.04
C PRO A 31 -1.68 21.00 22.68
N GLU A 32 -1.79 22.04 23.49
CA GLU A 32 -1.08 23.30 23.27
C GLU A 32 -0.04 23.55 24.37
N ARG A 33 1.13 24.07 23.99
CA ARG A 33 2.15 24.58 24.88
C ARG A 33 2.52 25.98 24.44
N ASN A 34 2.32 26.96 25.33
CA ASN A 34 2.51 28.38 25.05
C ASN A 34 1.66 28.90 23.87
N GLY A 35 0.46 28.35 23.68
CA GLY A 35 -0.45 28.74 22.59
C GLY A 35 -0.09 28.14 21.22
N GLU A 36 0.94 27.30 21.14
CA GLU A 36 1.29 26.53 19.95
C GLU A 36 0.99 25.05 20.15
N SER A 37 0.46 24.40 19.14
CA SER A 37 0.03 23.01 19.26
C SER A 37 1.19 22.05 19.09
N ILE A 38 1.25 21.08 19.99
CA ILE A 38 2.33 20.12 20.15
C ILE A 38 2.08 18.95 19.19
N VAL A 39 2.28 19.19 17.90
CA VAL A 39 2.23 18.15 16.87
C VAL A 39 3.47 18.25 16.02
N ARG A 40 4.15 17.12 15.82
CA ARG A 40 5.21 17.03 14.81
C ARG A 40 4.78 16.07 13.71
N PHE A 41 4.90 16.52 12.48
CA PHE A 41 4.68 15.71 11.30
C PHE A 41 6.00 15.65 10.54
N GLU A 42 6.61 14.47 10.46
CA GLU A 42 7.88 14.21 9.81
C GLU A 42 7.67 13.37 8.55
N GLU A 43 8.32 13.75 7.46
CA GLU A 43 8.37 12.96 6.24
C GLU A 43 9.77 12.40 6.05
N SER A 44 9.84 11.10 5.81
CA SER A 44 11.09 10.36 5.75
C SER A 44 11.22 9.56 4.46
N MET A 45 12.43 9.58 3.91
CA MET A 45 12.84 8.74 2.79
C MET A 45 13.47 7.41 3.25
N GLU A 46 13.42 7.12 4.55
CA GLU A 46 13.84 5.84 5.11
C GLU A 46 12.88 4.73 4.68
N ILE A 47 13.42 3.51 4.61
CA ILE A 47 12.64 2.31 4.34
C ILE A 47 12.58 1.54 5.67
N PRO A 48 11.42 1.51 6.35
CA PRO A 48 11.28 0.71 7.55
C PRO A 48 11.36 -0.77 7.20
N ARG A 49 11.78 -1.61 8.16
CA ARG A 49 11.87 -3.06 7.99
C ARG A 49 10.54 -3.67 7.50
N ALA A 50 9.42 -3.15 8.00
CA ALA A 50 8.07 -3.55 7.60
C ALA A 50 7.77 -3.31 6.11
N ALA A 51 8.50 -2.40 5.45
CA ALA A 51 8.36 -2.10 4.02
C ALA A 51 9.36 -2.84 3.13
N GLU A 52 10.30 -3.64 3.68
CA GLU A 52 11.34 -4.27 2.88
C GLU A 52 10.77 -5.16 1.77
N MET A 53 9.71 -5.94 2.05
CA MET A 53 9.08 -6.81 1.08
C MET A 53 8.43 -6.00 -0.06
N LEU A 54 7.71 -4.92 0.28
CA LEU A 54 7.17 -3.98 -0.71
C LEU A 54 8.26 -3.38 -1.62
N MET A 55 9.43 -3.09 -1.04
CA MET A 55 10.55 -2.48 -1.77
C MET A 55 11.33 -3.47 -2.65
N ARG A 56 11.35 -4.77 -2.30
CA ARG A 56 12.03 -5.82 -3.09
C ARG A 56 11.28 -6.16 -4.38
N GLY A 57 10.01 -5.77 -4.50
CA GLY A 57 9.19 -5.92 -5.70
C GLY A 57 8.33 -7.19 -5.69
N LEU A 58 7.64 -7.44 -6.80
CA LEU A 58 6.65 -8.52 -6.92
C LEU A 58 7.27 -9.92 -6.92
N TYR A 59 8.56 -10.03 -7.25
CA TYR A 59 9.25 -11.30 -7.34
C TYR A 59 9.96 -11.63 -6.03
N ARG A 60 9.76 -12.87 -5.56
CA ARG A 60 10.46 -13.43 -4.40
C ARG A 60 11.97 -13.47 -4.61
N ASP A 61 12.42 -13.75 -5.83
CA ASP A 61 13.83 -13.69 -6.26
C ASP A 61 13.97 -13.04 -7.66
N PRO A 62 14.17 -11.72 -7.72
CA PRO A 62 14.30 -10.99 -8.98
C PRO A 62 15.51 -11.43 -9.84
N GLU A 63 16.61 -11.86 -9.21
CA GLU A 63 17.81 -12.27 -9.97
C GLU A 63 17.59 -13.62 -10.63
N ARG A 64 16.92 -14.55 -9.97
CA ARG A 64 16.57 -15.85 -10.55
C ARG A 64 15.62 -15.71 -11.74
N VAL A 65 14.60 -14.87 -11.63
CA VAL A 65 13.69 -14.53 -12.74
C VAL A 65 14.47 -13.92 -13.92
N ARG A 66 15.39 -12.99 -13.63
CA ARG A 66 16.26 -12.39 -14.65
C ARG A 66 17.14 -13.44 -15.35
N GLN A 67 17.68 -14.41 -14.62
CA GLN A 67 18.46 -15.50 -15.19
C GLN A 67 17.61 -16.41 -16.08
N GLY A 68 16.37 -16.72 -15.69
CA GLY A 68 15.44 -17.48 -16.51
C GLY A 68 15.17 -16.82 -17.87
N PHE A 69 14.89 -15.52 -17.90
CA PHE A 69 14.73 -14.79 -19.16
C PHE A 69 16.00 -14.77 -20.03
N LYS A 70 17.19 -14.68 -19.41
CA LYS A 70 18.47 -14.78 -20.15
C LYS A 70 18.64 -16.15 -20.80
N LEU A 71 18.30 -17.22 -20.08
CA LEU A 71 18.38 -18.59 -20.60
C LEU A 71 17.44 -18.80 -21.78
N LEU A 72 16.19 -18.34 -21.68
CA LEU A 72 15.23 -18.37 -22.78
C LEU A 72 15.76 -17.64 -24.02
N HIS A 73 16.34 -16.46 -23.83
CA HIS A 73 16.94 -15.70 -24.92
C HIS A 73 18.11 -16.44 -25.59
N GLN A 74 18.98 -17.07 -24.79
CA GLN A 74 20.11 -17.84 -25.28
C GLN A 74 19.69 -19.07 -26.08
N GLU A 75 18.71 -19.85 -25.59
CA GLU A 75 18.22 -21.03 -26.31
C GLU A 75 17.46 -20.64 -27.58
N THR A 76 16.71 -19.53 -27.55
CA THR A 76 16.08 -18.96 -28.76
C THR A 76 17.12 -18.57 -29.81
N GLY A 77 18.21 -17.90 -29.41
CA GLY A 77 19.32 -17.58 -30.30
C GLY A 77 19.98 -18.84 -30.89
N SER A 78 20.21 -19.85 -30.06
CA SER A 78 20.79 -21.12 -30.49
C SER A 78 19.92 -21.87 -31.51
N LEU A 79 18.58 -21.81 -31.37
CA LEU A 79 17.65 -22.34 -32.37
C LEU A 79 17.76 -21.61 -33.70
N LEU A 80 17.86 -20.28 -33.68
CA LEU A 80 18.03 -19.47 -34.88
C LEU A 80 19.34 -19.79 -35.61
N ASP A 81 20.42 -20.03 -34.88
CA ASP A 81 21.72 -20.43 -35.45
C ASP A 81 21.65 -21.77 -36.21
N ILE A 82 20.69 -22.64 -35.89
CA ILE A 82 20.46 -23.90 -36.60
C ILE A 82 19.45 -23.71 -37.75
N LEU A 83 18.35 -22.99 -37.48
CA LEU A 83 17.27 -22.77 -38.45
C LEU A 83 17.71 -21.92 -39.64
N MET A 84 18.54 -20.90 -39.42
CA MET A 84 18.94 -19.98 -40.48
C MET A 84 19.78 -20.66 -41.58
N PRO A 85 20.87 -21.40 -41.25
CA PRO A 85 21.60 -22.20 -42.24
C PRO A 85 20.74 -23.30 -42.87
N ARG A 86 19.90 -23.99 -42.07
CA ARG A 86 19.01 -25.04 -42.57
C ARG A 86 18.03 -24.50 -43.61
N ARG A 87 17.40 -23.36 -43.33
CA ARG A 87 16.50 -22.67 -44.27
C ARG A 87 17.22 -22.27 -45.55
N SER A 88 18.45 -21.76 -45.45
CA SER A 88 19.25 -21.39 -46.61
C SER A 88 19.54 -22.59 -47.52
N ARG A 89 19.96 -23.72 -46.94
CA ARG A 89 20.22 -24.98 -47.66
C ARG A 89 18.97 -25.56 -48.30
N LEU A 90 17.84 -25.57 -47.59
CA LEU A 90 16.58 -26.05 -48.15
C LEU A 90 16.09 -25.19 -49.32
N ARG A 91 16.33 -23.88 -49.28
CA ARG A 91 16.03 -22.98 -50.41
C ARG A 91 16.93 -23.29 -51.61
N GLU A 92 18.23 -23.41 -51.40
CA GLU A 92 19.20 -23.83 -52.44
C GLU A 92 18.79 -25.16 -53.09
N TRP A 93 18.38 -26.13 -52.28
CA TRP A 93 17.97 -27.46 -52.76
C TRP A 93 16.60 -27.49 -53.45
N ALA A 94 15.75 -26.49 -53.22
CA ALA A 94 14.50 -26.35 -53.93
C ALA A 94 14.73 -25.91 -55.40
N ASP A 95 15.76 -25.09 -55.64
CA ASP A 95 16.12 -24.60 -56.96
C ASP A 95 17.03 -25.58 -57.73
N SER A 96 17.91 -26.30 -57.02
CA SER A 96 18.83 -27.29 -57.61
C SER A 96 19.11 -28.44 -56.66
N LEU A 97 18.95 -29.69 -57.12
CA LEU A 97 19.18 -30.88 -56.29
C LEU A 97 20.64 -30.93 -55.77
N PRO A 98 20.87 -31.43 -54.55
CA PRO A 98 22.21 -31.49 -53.96
C PRO A 98 23.14 -32.44 -54.72
N ASP A 99 24.35 -31.99 -55.01
CA ASP A 99 25.41 -32.76 -55.68
C ASP A 99 25.80 -34.04 -54.91
N ARG A 100 25.62 -34.04 -53.59
CA ARG A 100 25.89 -35.16 -52.68
C ARG A 100 24.67 -35.46 -51.81
N PRO A 101 23.75 -36.33 -52.28
CA PRO A 101 22.51 -36.63 -51.56
C PRO A 101 22.70 -37.16 -50.14
N ARG A 102 23.75 -37.97 -49.90
CA ARG A 102 24.05 -38.53 -48.57
C ARG A 102 24.48 -37.48 -47.56
N ASP A 103 25.24 -36.47 -48.00
CA ASP A 103 25.69 -35.38 -47.14
C ASP A 103 24.51 -34.46 -46.77
N ALA A 104 23.59 -34.25 -47.73
CA ALA A 104 22.35 -33.52 -47.50
C ALA A 104 21.42 -34.22 -46.49
N GLU A 105 21.26 -35.54 -46.62
CA GLU A 105 20.50 -36.37 -45.68
C GLU A 105 21.10 -36.32 -44.26
N ALA A 106 22.42 -36.45 -44.15
CA ALA A 106 23.13 -36.35 -42.88
C ALA A 106 22.95 -34.97 -42.22
N PHE A 107 23.03 -33.89 -43.00
CA PHE A 107 22.78 -32.53 -42.51
C PHE A 107 21.35 -32.35 -42.00
N LEU A 108 20.34 -32.83 -42.73
CA LEU A 108 18.94 -32.74 -42.31
C LEU A 108 18.67 -33.54 -41.04
N LYS A 109 19.26 -34.73 -40.91
CA LYS A 109 19.15 -35.53 -39.69
C LYS A 109 19.81 -34.84 -38.50
N GLN A 110 21.07 -34.43 -38.65
CA GLN A 110 21.82 -33.77 -37.58
C GLN A 110 21.15 -32.48 -37.11
N THR A 111 20.67 -31.65 -38.04
CA THR A 111 19.98 -30.41 -37.68
C THR A 111 18.61 -30.69 -37.06
N THR A 112 17.93 -31.78 -37.41
CA THR A 112 16.67 -32.18 -36.76
C THR A 112 16.91 -32.62 -35.31
N ASP A 113 17.91 -33.47 -35.08
CA ASP A 113 18.26 -33.93 -33.74
C ASP A 113 18.67 -32.76 -32.84
N GLN A 114 19.45 -31.81 -33.38
CA GLN A 114 19.85 -30.61 -32.65
C GLN A 114 18.66 -29.69 -32.32
N LEU A 115 17.72 -29.49 -33.26
CA LEU A 115 16.52 -28.69 -33.00
C LEU A 115 15.67 -29.32 -31.90
N LEU A 116 15.48 -30.64 -31.92
CA LEU A 116 14.67 -31.35 -30.92
C LEU A 116 15.24 -31.19 -29.51
N ILE A 117 16.57 -31.31 -29.35
CA ILE A 117 17.24 -31.10 -28.06
C ILE A 117 17.07 -29.66 -27.56
N ARG A 118 17.19 -28.68 -28.47
CA ARG A 118 17.09 -27.25 -28.13
C ARG A 118 15.66 -26.83 -27.81
N GLU A 119 14.68 -27.37 -28.53
CA GLU A 119 13.26 -27.19 -28.25
C GLU A 119 12.90 -27.74 -26.87
N GLN A 120 13.38 -28.94 -26.52
CA GLN A 120 13.14 -29.51 -25.19
C GLN A 120 13.71 -28.62 -24.08
N ARG A 121 14.93 -28.13 -24.23
CA ARG A 121 15.55 -27.21 -23.25
C ARG A 121 14.80 -25.89 -23.13
N LEU A 122 14.29 -25.36 -24.25
CA LEU A 122 13.50 -24.14 -24.25
C LEU A 122 12.20 -24.33 -23.46
N VAL A 123 11.50 -25.45 -23.69
CA VAL A 123 10.26 -25.80 -22.97
C VAL A 123 10.53 -25.99 -21.47
N GLU A 124 11.63 -26.65 -21.11
CA GLU A 124 12.03 -26.80 -19.71
C GLU A 124 12.33 -25.43 -19.05
N ALA A 125 13.11 -24.58 -19.70
CA ALA A 125 13.42 -23.24 -19.20
C ALA A 125 12.18 -22.34 -19.09
N GLU A 126 11.24 -22.44 -20.04
CA GLU A 126 9.98 -21.72 -20.01
C GLU A 126 9.13 -22.17 -18.82
N ARG A 127 8.98 -23.48 -18.66
CA ARG A 127 8.21 -24.06 -17.56
C ARG A 127 8.77 -23.65 -16.20
N ASP A 128 10.09 -23.76 -16.02
CA ASP A 128 10.76 -23.38 -14.78
C ASP A 128 10.58 -21.89 -14.46
N LEU A 129 10.64 -21.01 -15.46
CA LEU A 129 10.38 -19.59 -15.28
C LEU A 129 8.91 -19.31 -14.96
N VAL A 130 7.97 -19.97 -15.65
CA VAL A 130 6.53 -19.83 -15.39
C VAL A 130 6.19 -20.28 -13.99
N ASP A 131 6.75 -21.40 -13.52
CA ASP A 131 6.51 -21.90 -12.17
C ASP A 131 7.11 -20.94 -11.12
N GLN A 132 8.30 -20.37 -11.35
CA GLN A 132 8.86 -19.32 -10.50
C GLN A 132 8.00 -18.04 -10.45
N LEU A 133 7.41 -17.66 -11.58
CA LEU A 133 6.52 -16.50 -11.66
C LEU A 133 5.18 -16.77 -10.96
N LYS A 134 4.65 -17.99 -11.04
CA LYS A 134 3.43 -18.41 -10.31
C LYS A 134 3.64 -18.46 -8.80
N GLU A 135 4.84 -18.79 -8.35
CA GLU A 135 5.21 -18.73 -6.94
C GLU A 135 5.33 -17.30 -6.40
N CYS A 136 5.26 -16.27 -7.25
CA CYS A 136 5.33 -14.87 -6.86
C CYS A 136 3.93 -14.23 -6.94
N GLY A 137 3.24 -14.12 -5.80
CA GLY A 137 1.92 -13.51 -5.73
C GLY A 137 1.93 -12.11 -5.11
N LEU A 138 0.99 -11.25 -5.51
CA LEU A 138 0.68 -10.03 -4.73
C LEU A 138 0.26 -10.40 -3.29
N GLU A 139 -0.29 -11.59 -3.10
CA GLU A 139 -0.63 -12.18 -1.80
C GLU A 139 0.58 -12.29 -0.86
N ASP A 140 1.81 -12.43 -1.38
CA ASP A 140 3.02 -12.45 -0.54
C ASP A 140 3.38 -11.06 0.00
N VAL A 141 2.83 -9.99 -0.59
CA VAL A 141 3.11 -8.60 -0.20
C VAL A 141 2.06 -8.07 0.77
N PHE A 142 0.85 -8.64 0.80
CA PHE A 142 -0.29 -8.13 1.57
C PHE A 142 -0.77 -9.12 2.65
N PRO A 143 -1.30 -8.63 3.79
CA PRO A 143 -1.39 -7.22 4.16
C PRO A 143 -0.03 -6.63 4.58
N ILE A 144 0.26 -5.43 4.08
CA ILE A 144 1.47 -4.69 4.46
C ILE A 144 1.20 -4.07 5.85
N PRO A 145 2.07 -4.25 6.85
CA PRO A 145 1.86 -3.61 8.15
C PRO A 145 1.70 -2.09 7.99
N LEU A 146 0.74 -1.48 8.68
CA LEU A 146 0.50 -0.02 8.61
C LEU A 146 1.76 0.80 8.92
N SER A 147 2.63 0.27 9.78
CA SER A 147 3.95 0.82 10.14
C SER A 147 4.93 0.94 8.97
N ALA A 148 4.68 0.26 7.84
CA ALA A 148 5.42 0.44 6.61
C ALA A 148 5.18 1.81 5.96
N PHE A 149 4.02 2.43 6.21
CA PHE A 149 3.61 3.71 5.63
C PHE A 149 3.80 4.87 6.59
N GLY A 150 3.63 4.63 7.89
CA GLY A 150 3.92 5.62 8.91
C GLY A 150 3.75 5.09 10.34
N THR A 151 4.32 5.81 11.30
CA THR A 151 4.26 5.47 12.72
C THR A 151 3.87 6.68 13.55
N CYS A 152 2.96 6.49 14.48
CA CYS A 152 2.64 7.46 15.52
C CYS A 152 3.46 7.20 16.78
N THR A 153 3.86 8.24 17.50
CA THR A 153 4.35 8.10 18.88
C THR A 153 3.51 8.89 19.86
N TYR A 154 3.10 8.23 20.95
CA TYR A 154 2.15 8.75 21.93
C TYR A 154 2.76 9.73 22.94
N ARG A 155 4.00 9.47 23.41
CA ARG A 155 4.63 10.26 24.49
C ARG A 155 5.10 11.64 24.05
N ASP A 156 5.58 11.74 22.81
CA ASP A 156 5.88 13.01 22.13
C ASP A 156 5.05 12.98 20.83
N PRO A 157 3.83 13.55 20.83
CA PRO A 157 2.88 13.41 19.73
C PRO A 157 3.51 13.76 18.39
N ASN A 158 3.88 12.72 17.64
CA ASN A 158 4.43 12.85 16.32
C ASN A 158 3.98 11.73 15.41
N VAL A 159 3.94 12.07 14.13
CA VAL A 159 3.74 11.14 13.03
C VAL A 159 4.99 11.20 12.17
N LYS A 160 5.56 10.03 11.89
CA LYS A 160 6.57 9.86 10.85
C LYS A 160 5.97 9.11 9.69
N ILE A 161 5.94 9.74 8.51
CA ILE A 161 5.46 9.15 7.26
C ILE A 161 6.65 8.70 6.40
N PHE A 162 6.56 7.50 5.83
CA PHE A 162 7.59 6.95 4.95
C PHE A 162 7.18 7.13 3.48
N LEU A 163 7.79 8.11 2.81
CA LEU A 163 7.41 8.51 1.45
C LEU A 163 7.77 7.47 0.38
N LYS A 164 8.89 6.73 0.56
CA LYS A 164 9.33 5.71 -0.39
C LYS A 164 8.36 4.52 -0.47
N PRO A 165 7.96 3.87 0.65
CA PRO A 165 6.92 2.84 0.65
C PRO A 165 5.61 3.31 0.01
N ILE A 166 5.16 4.54 0.34
CA ILE A 166 3.94 5.10 -0.24
C ILE A 166 4.06 5.26 -1.76
N GLY A 167 5.17 5.86 -2.24
CA GLY A 167 5.42 6.01 -3.66
C GLY A 167 5.48 4.67 -4.39
N ARG A 168 6.15 3.67 -3.80
CA ARG A 168 6.24 2.33 -4.37
C ARG A 168 4.88 1.64 -4.46
N PHE A 169 4.05 1.79 -3.43
CA PHE A 169 2.69 1.25 -3.42
C PHE A 169 1.81 1.91 -4.49
N ALA A 170 1.91 3.24 -4.65
CA ALA A 170 1.24 3.95 -5.73
C ALA A 170 1.65 3.45 -7.12
N GLU A 171 2.95 3.20 -7.35
CA GLU A 171 3.44 2.62 -8.61
C GLU A 171 2.85 1.24 -8.90
N ILE A 172 2.84 0.34 -7.90
CA ILE A 172 2.32 -1.02 -8.05
C ILE A 172 0.83 -1.00 -8.44
N LEU A 173 0.05 -0.11 -7.84
CA LEU A 173 -1.38 0.02 -8.11
C LEU A 173 -1.72 1.03 -9.21
N GLN A 174 -0.71 1.60 -9.89
CA GLN A 174 -0.88 2.61 -10.95
C GLN A 174 -1.73 3.81 -10.51
N MET A 175 -1.51 4.28 -9.28
CA MET A 175 -2.24 5.40 -8.67
C MET A 175 -1.40 6.67 -8.67
N ASN A 176 -2.05 7.82 -8.52
CA ASN A 176 -1.35 9.09 -8.34
C ASN A 176 -0.61 9.11 -6.98
N PRO A 177 0.73 9.20 -6.96
CA PRO A 177 1.49 9.14 -5.72
C PRO A 177 1.24 10.35 -4.81
N GLU A 178 0.91 11.52 -5.34
CA GLU A 178 0.60 12.69 -4.52
C GLU A 178 -0.76 12.56 -3.83
N SER A 179 -1.76 12.07 -4.55
CA SER A 179 -3.08 11.74 -3.99
C SER A 179 -2.96 10.71 -2.88
N LEU A 180 -2.18 9.65 -3.10
CA LEU A 180 -1.94 8.63 -2.09
C LEU A 180 -1.21 9.20 -0.86
N ARG A 181 -0.15 9.99 -1.05
CA ARG A 181 0.54 10.66 0.08
C ARG A 181 -0.43 11.51 0.87
N LEU A 182 -1.30 12.28 0.21
CA LEU A 182 -2.29 13.12 0.89
C LEU A 182 -3.22 12.29 1.77
N VAL A 183 -3.82 11.21 1.24
CA VAL A 183 -4.75 10.40 2.04
C VAL A 183 -4.07 9.69 3.21
N VAL A 184 -2.83 9.25 3.04
CA VAL A 184 -2.02 8.67 4.13
C VAL A 184 -1.73 9.72 5.19
N ARG A 185 -1.37 10.95 4.80
CA ARG A 185 -1.15 12.06 5.75
C ARG A 185 -2.41 12.37 6.55
N VAL A 186 -3.56 12.48 5.87
CA VAL A 186 -4.85 12.74 6.51
C VAL A 186 -5.18 11.64 7.51
N HIS A 187 -5.01 10.36 7.14
CA HIS A 187 -5.23 9.24 8.04
C HIS A 187 -4.40 9.32 9.31
N PHE A 188 -3.08 9.48 9.17
CA PHE A 188 -2.21 9.55 10.34
C PHE A 188 -2.43 10.81 11.16
N LEU A 189 -2.94 11.90 10.57
CA LEU A 189 -3.32 13.09 11.32
C LEU A 189 -4.56 12.84 12.20
N PHE A 190 -5.60 12.19 11.65
CA PHE A 190 -6.76 11.72 12.44
C PHE A 190 -6.33 10.74 13.53
N SER A 191 -5.45 9.80 13.19
CA SER A 191 -4.91 8.82 14.15
C SER A 191 -4.19 9.51 15.30
N LEU A 192 -3.30 10.47 14.99
CA LEU A 192 -2.57 11.22 16.00
C LEU A 192 -3.51 12.04 16.90
N LEU A 193 -4.53 12.69 16.32
CA LEU A 193 -5.50 13.44 17.10
C LEU A 193 -6.32 12.52 18.03
N LEU A 194 -6.67 11.31 17.57
CA LEU A 194 -7.41 10.35 18.37
C LEU A 194 -6.62 9.89 19.60
N ILE A 195 -5.31 9.68 19.45
CA ILE A 195 -4.44 9.10 20.49
C ILE A 195 -3.75 10.14 21.39
N ALA A 196 -3.58 11.37 20.91
CA ALA A 196 -2.84 12.41 21.64
C ALA A 196 -3.65 13.71 21.82
N GLY A 197 -4.80 13.84 21.16
CA GLY A 197 -5.67 15.00 21.29
C GLY A 197 -6.33 15.09 22.66
N ALA A 198 -6.62 16.32 23.07
CA ALA A 198 -7.51 16.64 24.17
C ALA A 198 -8.96 16.75 23.69
N ASP A 199 -9.89 16.44 24.58
CA ASP A 199 -11.29 16.79 24.43
C ASP A 199 -11.46 18.32 24.47
N LEU A 200 -12.63 18.85 24.04
CA LEU A 200 -12.88 20.29 24.01
C LEU A 200 -12.85 20.97 25.40
N ASP A 201 -13.05 20.21 26.46
CA ASP A 201 -12.92 20.65 27.85
C ASP A 201 -11.49 20.48 28.42
N GLY A 202 -10.53 20.08 27.59
CA GLY A 202 -9.12 19.97 27.94
C GLY A 202 -8.69 18.63 28.54
N GLN A 203 -9.61 17.66 28.71
CA GLN A 203 -9.28 16.33 29.22
C GLN A 203 -8.50 15.51 28.18
N VAL A 204 -7.51 14.73 28.62
CA VAL A 204 -6.60 13.99 27.73
C VAL A 204 -6.97 12.51 27.65
N TYR A 205 -6.72 11.91 26.49
CA TYR A 205 -6.83 10.47 26.28
C TYR A 205 -5.83 9.67 27.12
N SER A 206 -6.27 8.58 27.76
CA SER A 206 -5.43 7.75 28.64
C SER A 206 -5.58 6.23 28.44
N ARG A 207 -6.09 5.78 27.29
CA ARG A 207 -6.16 4.34 26.96
C ARG A 207 -4.94 3.86 26.17
N GLY A 208 -4.64 2.57 26.29
CA GLY A 208 -3.65 1.87 25.46
C GLY A 208 -4.14 0.46 25.10
N GLY A 209 -3.63 -0.11 24.01
CA GLY A 209 -3.94 -1.48 23.60
C GLY A 209 -5.24 -1.68 22.82
N GLU A 210 -5.87 -0.60 22.35
CA GLU A 210 -7.13 -0.61 21.59
C GLU A 210 -6.91 -0.21 20.11
N ASP A 211 -5.81 -0.70 19.53
CA ASP A 211 -5.34 -0.28 18.20
C ASP A 211 -6.40 -0.55 17.11
N GLU A 212 -7.16 -1.64 17.22
CA GLU A 212 -8.23 -1.95 16.27
C GLU A 212 -9.32 -0.87 16.25
N VAL A 213 -9.81 -0.45 17.42
CA VAL A 213 -10.83 0.60 17.55
C VAL A 213 -10.27 1.94 17.06
N ILE A 214 -9.01 2.26 17.41
CA ILE A 214 -8.33 3.48 16.96
C ILE A 214 -8.24 3.51 15.43
N HIS A 215 -7.76 2.44 14.80
CA HIS A 215 -7.61 2.38 13.35
C HIS A 215 -8.96 2.39 12.63
N TRP A 216 -9.98 1.72 13.19
CA TRP A 216 -11.34 1.76 12.65
C TRP A 216 -11.94 3.18 12.72
N LEU A 217 -11.91 3.84 13.89
CA LEU A 217 -12.37 5.22 14.06
C LEU A 217 -11.63 6.18 13.14
N THR A 218 -10.31 6.07 13.08
CA THR A 218 -9.47 6.85 12.18
C THR A 218 -9.94 6.68 10.73
N SER A 219 -10.31 5.45 10.36
CA SER A 219 -10.75 5.14 9.00
C SER A 219 -12.12 5.71 8.66
N GLU A 220 -13.05 5.68 9.61
CA GLU A 220 -14.36 6.35 9.51
C GLU A 220 -14.22 7.85 9.29
N TYR A 221 -13.45 8.55 10.14
CA TYR A 221 -13.27 10.00 10.03
C TYR A 221 -12.51 10.39 8.75
N THR A 222 -11.46 9.66 8.41
CA THR A 222 -10.68 9.91 7.19
C THR A 222 -11.54 9.76 5.94
N PHE A 223 -12.32 8.68 5.85
CA PHE A 223 -13.17 8.45 4.69
C PHE A 223 -14.24 9.54 4.53
N ARG A 224 -14.87 9.96 5.64
CA ARG A 224 -15.86 11.05 5.61
C ARG A 224 -15.25 12.37 5.15
N TYR A 225 -14.09 12.72 5.68
CA TYR A 225 -13.36 13.90 5.26
C TYR A 225 -13.04 13.84 3.76
N LEU A 226 -12.44 12.75 3.27
CA LEU A 226 -12.07 12.62 1.86
C LEU A 226 -13.28 12.60 0.92
N LYS A 227 -14.44 12.10 1.40
CA LYS A 227 -15.69 12.08 0.62
C LYS A 227 -16.17 13.47 0.23
N SER A 228 -15.95 14.49 1.08
CA SER A 228 -16.28 15.87 0.73
C SER A 228 -15.25 16.55 -0.18
N GLN A 229 -14.08 15.92 -0.41
CA GLN A 229 -12.99 16.51 -1.19
C GLN A 229 -12.97 16.02 -2.63
N SER A 230 -12.89 14.69 -2.85
CA SER A 230 -12.68 14.11 -4.19
C SER A 230 -12.95 12.61 -4.23
N THR A 231 -13.55 12.13 -5.32
CA THR A 231 -13.76 10.69 -5.59
C THR A 231 -12.45 9.94 -5.80
N GLU A 232 -11.43 10.58 -6.41
CA GLU A 232 -10.09 10.01 -6.59
C GLU A 232 -9.43 9.73 -5.24
N LEU A 233 -9.56 10.66 -4.28
CA LEU A 233 -8.98 10.50 -2.95
C LEU A 233 -9.66 9.36 -2.18
N ILE A 234 -10.97 9.19 -2.32
CA ILE A 234 -11.68 8.05 -1.72
C ILE A 234 -11.13 6.73 -2.30
N GLN A 235 -10.98 6.64 -3.61
CA GLN A 235 -10.45 5.44 -4.25
C GLN A 235 -9.02 5.13 -3.78
N CYS A 236 -8.15 6.15 -3.71
CA CYS A 236 -6.82 6.05 -3.13
C CYS A 236 -6.85 5.50 -1.71
N TYR A 237 -7.73 6.04 -0.90
CA TYR A 237 -7.85 5.66 0.49
C TYR A 237 -8.36 4.22 0.66
N GLN A 238 -9.37 3.81 -0.10
CA GLN A 238 -9.93 2.47 -0.04
C GLN A 238 -8.92 1.39 -0.45
N GLU A 239 -8.17 1.61 -1.55
CA GLU A 239 -7.12 0.67 -1.96
C GLU A 239 -5.98 0.59 -0.94
N TRP A 240 -5.59 1.73 -0.37
CA TRP A 240 -4.60 1.75 0.70
C TRP A 240 -5.08 1.03 1.97
N VAL A 241 -6.33 1.23 2.39
CA VAL A 241 -6.94 0.53 3.55
C VAL A 241 -6.96 -0.98 3.34
N LYS A 242 -7.34 -1.45 2.16
CA LYS A 242 -7.31 -2.88 1.81
C LYS A 242 -5.89 -3.44 1.93
N ALA A 243 -4.89 -2.69 1.46
CA ALA A 243 -3.51 -3.14 1.43
C ALA A 243 -2.90 -3.38 2.81
N TRP A 244 -3.26 -2.62 3.84
CA TRP A 244 -2.79 -2.91 5.21
C TRP A 244 -3.74 -3.81 6.02
N GLY A 245 -4.80 -4.33 5.40
CA GLY A 245 -5.78 -5.22 6.05
C GLY A 245 -6.80 -4.48 6.90
N GLY A 246 -6.97 -3.17 6.69
CA GLY A 246 -7.97 -2.37 7.39
C GLY A 246 -9.39 -2.66 6.93
N LYS A 247 -10.36 -2.41 7.81
CA LYS A 247 -11.79 -2.51 7.47
C LYS A 247 -12.23 -1.20 6.81
N PRO A 248 -12.64 -1.20 5.52
CA PRO A 248 -13.17 -0.01 4.91
C PRO A 248 -14.47 0.40 5.62
N PRO A 249 -14.68 1.70 5.88
CA PRO A 249 -15.87 2.17 6.56
C PRO A 249 -17.12 1.89 5.72
N ASN A 250 -18.22 1.55 6.41
CA ASN A 250 -19.47 1.18 5.73
C ASN A 250 -20.12 2.43 5.13
N GLN A 251 -20.44 2.40 3.83
CA GLN A 251 -21.00 3.56 3.11
C GLN A 251 -22.32 4.07 3.73
N ASN A 252 -23.01 3.22 4.48
CA ASN A 252 -24.24 3.55 5.20
C ASN A 252 -24.02 4.41 6.47
N LEU A 253 -22.79 4.60 6.94
CA LEU A 253 -22.47 5.37 8.15
C LEU A 253 -22.36 6.89 7.93
N ILE A 254 -22.74 7.37 6.74
CA ILE A 254 -22.62 8.76 6.29
C ILE A 254 -23.96 9.48 6.47
N ASN A 255 -24.55 9.33 7.65
CA ASN A 255 -25.65 10.16 8.12
C ASN A 255 -25.09 11.08 9.22
N GLU A 256 -25.47 12.36 9.23
CA GLU A 256 -25.08 13.33 10.27
C GLU A 256 -25.43 12.82 11.67
N GLN A 257 -26.59 12.17 11.83
CA GLN A 257 -27.00 11.55 13.09
C GLN A 257 -26.00 10.49 13.56
N THR A 258 -25.56 9.61 12.66
CA THR A 258 -24.53 8.61 12.95
C THR A 258 -23.18 9.26 13.27
N CYS A 259 -22.87 10.42 12.68
CA CYS A 259 -21.65 11.18 12.95
C CYS A 259 -21.61 11.73 14.37
N GLU A 260 -22.65 12.45 14.79
CA GLU A 260 -22.76 12.96 16.15
C GLU A 260 -22.69 11.84 17.17
N LYS A 261 -23.37 10.73 16.87
CA LYS A 261 -23.36 9.53 17.71
C LYS A 261 -21.99 8.87 17.83
N THR A 262 -21.27 8.75 16.71
CA THR A 262 -19.89 8.24 16.69
C THR A 262 -18.99 9.14 17.52
N ARG A 263 -19.14 10.46 17.38
CA ARG A 263 -18.36 11.46 18.14
C ARG A 263 -18.66 11.37 19.63
N ALA A 264 -19.93 11.34 20.03
CA ALA A 264 -20.34 11.21 21.42
C ALA A 264 -19.83 9.90 22.04
N THR A 265 -19.94 8.79 21.31
CA THR A 265 -19.41 7.49 21.74
C THR A 265 -17.90 7.54 21.89
N MET A 266 -17.18 8.15 20.94
CA MET A 266 -15.74 8.32 20.99
C MET A 266 -15.30 9.13 22.20
N VAL A 267 -15.91 10.28 22.47
CA VAL A 267 -15.59 11.10 23.65
C VAL A 267 -15.87 10.33 24.94
N PHE A 268 -17.01 9.64 25.03
CA PHE A 268 -17.34 8.82 26.19
C PHE A 268 -16.35 7.66 26.39
N TRP A 269 -16.03 6.95 25.31
CA TRP A 269 -15.05 5.86 25.28
C TRP A 269 -13.67 6.33 25.74
N ARG A 270 -13.20 7.47 25.24
CA ARG A 270 -11.92 8.09 25.65
C ARG A 270 -11.87 8.40 27.16
N ARG A 271 -13.00 8.67 27.80
CA ARG A 271 -13.11 9.01 29.24
C ARG A 271 -13.30 7.81 30.16
N GLN A 272 -13.83 6.70 29.66
CA GLN A 272 -14.20 5.55 30.48
C GLN A 272 -13.21 4.41 30.29
N LEU A 273 -12.15 4.33 31.09
CA LEU A 273 -11.07 3.33 30.87
C LEU A 273 -11.51 1.86 30.99
N ASN A 274 -12.64 1.59 31.65
CA ASN A 274 -13.08 0.23 32.02
C ASN A 274 -14.22 -0.32 31.15
N ILE A 275 -14.62 0.39 30.09
CA ILE A 275 -15.79 0.04 29.27
C ILE A 275 -15.33 -0.23 27.84
N SER A 276 -15.84 -1.24 27.15
CA SER A 276 -15.44 -1.48 25.75
C SER A 276 -16.04 -0.44 24.79
N TRP A 277 -15.52 -0.36 23.56
CA TRP A 277 -16.14 0.48 22.53
C TRP A 277 -17.60 0.11 22.28
N GLU A 278 -17.89 -1.19 22.17
CA GLU A 278 -19.22 -1.74 21.92
C GLU A 278 -20.19 -1.37 23.05
N GLU A 279 -19.74 -1.48 24.30
CA GLU A 279 -20.52 -1.09 25.47
C GLU A 279 -20.82 0.41 25.48
N CYS A 280 -19.82 1.26 25.19
CA CYS A 280 -20.02 2.69 25.03
C CYS A 280 -21.06 3.00 23.94
N TRP A 281 -20.97 2.31 22.80
CA TRP A 281 -21.91 2.47 21.68
C TRP A 281 -23.34 2.09 22.09
N GLN A 282 -23.52 0.99 22.84
CA GLN A 282 -24.82 0.59 23.36
C GLN A 282 -25.41 1.59 24.35
N ILE A 283 -24.60 2.15 25.25
CA ILE A 283 -25.05 3.18 26.19
C ILE A 283 -25.56 4.41 25.44
N ILE A 284 -24.79 4.90 24.46
CA ILE A 284 -25.20 6.06 23.65
C ILE A 284 -26.46 5.73 22.83
N ASN A 285 -26.59 4.52 22.27
CA ASN A 285 -27.82 4.07 21.59
C ASN A 285 -29.05 4.17 22.50
N GLN A 286 -28.91 3.79 23.77
CA GLN A 286 -30.02 3.82 24.72
C GLN A 286 -30.42 5.26 25.06
N VAL A 287 -29.44 6.13 25.34
CA VAL A 287 -29.70 7.54 25.65
C VAL A 287 -30.44 8.25 24.52
N GLU A 288 -30.06 8.01 23.26
CA GLU A 288 -30.73 8.56 22.09
C GLU A 288 -32.20 8.11 22.00
N ARG A 289 -32.46 6.81 22.26
CA ARG A 289 -33.83 6.27 22.26
C ARG A 289 -34.69 6.88 23.37
N TYR A 290 -34.12 7.12 24.55
CA TYR A 290 -34.83 7.78 25.65
C TYR A 290 -35.13 9.25 25.33
N GLN A 291 -34.21 9.98 24.69
CA GLN A 291 -34.45 11.36 24.27
C GLN A 291 -35.49 11.48 23.15
N ALA A 292 -35.58 10.50 22.25
CA ALA A 292 -36.60 10.49 21.20
C ALA A 292 -38.02 10.18 21.71
N LEU A 293 -38.15 9.70 22.96
CA LEU A 293 -39.42 9.37 23.62
C LEU A 293 -39.93 10.50 24.54
N ILE A 294 -39.16 11.56 24.73
CA ILE A 294 -39.50 12.76 25.52
C ILE A 294 -39.84 13.90 24.56
#